data_AF-T0REH0-F1
#
_entry.id   AF-T0REH0-F1
#
_cell.length_a   1.000
_cell.length_b   1.000
_cell.length_c   1.000
_cell.angle_alpha   90.00
_cell.angle_beta   90.00
_cell.angle_gamma   90.00
#
_symmetry.space_group_name_H-M   'P 1'
#
loop_
_entity.id
_entity.type
_entity.pdbx_description
1 polymer ?
#
loop_
_entity_poly.entity_id
_entity_poly.type
_entity_poly.pdbx_seq_one_letter_code
_entity_poly.pdbx_strand_id
1 'polypeptide(L)'
;MRGISDDSLRMLVILRNDSKRLFERIKHREKEYLTILSLKRSREHFKDIFKCLYDTITIEQLRLLSEEVLIALDNFYTKVEKLKWYLNHSEDMPATMRDNVSLQVRDIETKYEMLSLYLNAEMGDEDEEESIVVPLAENIEIEESQFDDNLTLQEHEDEDDV
;
A
#
# COMPACT_ATOMS: atom_id res chain seq x y z
N MET A 1 29.96 21.54 -4.50
CA MET A 1 28.50 21.34 -4.33
C MET A 1 27.79 22.31 -5.25
N ARG A 2 27.13 21.83 -6.31
CA ARG A 2 26.21 22.67 -7.08
C ARG A 2 25.01 22.92 -6.17
N GLY A 3 24.73 24.19 -5.86
CA GLY A 3 23.51 24.54 -5.14
C GLY A 3 22.31 24.12 -5.99
N ILE A 4 21.38 23.37 -5.39
CA ILE A 4 20.11 23.03 -6.02
C ILE A 4 19.35 24.32 -6.28
N SER A 5 18.79 24.46 -7.48
CA SER A 5 17.97 25.63 -7.81
C SER A 5 16.68 25.62 -6.98
N ASP A 6 16.15 26.79 -6.62
CA ASP A 6 14.87 26.88 -5.90
C ASP A 6 13.73 26.15 -6.65
N ASP A 7 13.74 26.22 -7.99
CA ASP A 7 12.77 25.52 -8.83
C ASP A 7 12.94 23.99 -8.76
N SER A 8 14.17 23.49 -8.76
CA SER A 8 14.46 22.05 -8.56
C SER A 8 13.97 21.58 -7.19
N LEU A 9 14.24 22.34 -6.12
CA LEU A 9 13.82 21.99 -4.76
C LEU A 9 12.29 21.95 -4.65
N ARG A 10 11.60 22.96 -5.17
CA ARG A 10 10.12 22.99 -5.22
C ARG A 10 9.58 21.79 -5.98
N MET A 11 10.19 21.43 -7.11
CA MET A 11 9.79 20.28 -7.90
C MET A 11 9.91 18.97 -7.10
N LEU A 12 11.05 18.78 -6.43
CA LEU A 12 11.32 17.61 -5.58
C LEU A 12 10.29 17.50 -4.43
N VAL A 13 9.94 18.61 -3.79
CA VAL A 13 8.92 18.65 -2.72
C VAL A 13 7.53 18.30 -3.26
N ILE A 14 7.15 18.82 -4.43
CA ILE A 14 5.87 18.49 -5.07
C ILE A 14 5.79 16.99 -5.36
N LEU A 15 6.85 16.43 -5.94
CA LEU A 15 6.94 15.00 -6.25
C LEU A 15 6.89 14.13 -5.01
N ARG A 16 7.60 14.49 -3.94
CA ARG A 16 7.55 13.79 -2.64
C ARG A 16 6.13 13.74 -2.09
N ASN A 17 5.43 14.86 -2.10
CA ASN A 17 4.08 14.94 -1.59
C ASN A 17 3.08 14.17 -2.46
N ASP A 18 3.22 14.22 -3.78
CA ASP A 18 2.34 13.49 -4.70
C ASP A 18 2.53 11.98 -4.55
N SER A 19 3.79 11.49 -4.58
CA SER A 19 4.11 10.07 -4.46
C SER A 19 3.67 9.51 -3.11
N LYS A 20 3.91 10.24 -2.01
CA LYS A 20 3.46 9.87 -0.66
C LYS A 20 1.94 9.73 -0.59
N ARG A 21 1.20 10.75 -1.03
CA ARG A 21 -0.28 10.73 -1.00
C ARG A 21 -0.86 9.65 -1.89
N LEU A 22 -0.25 9.40 -3.05
CA LEU A 22 -0.67 8.33 -3.96
C LEU A 22 -0.46 6.96 -3.32
N PHE A 23 0.72 6.72 -2.76
CA PHE A 23 1.04 5.49 -2.05
C PHE A 23 0.08 5.26 -0.87
N GLU A 24 -0.12 6.26 -0.02
CA GLU A 24 -1.04 6.19 1.13
C GLU A 24 -2.46 5.85 0.69
N ARG A 25 -2.97 6.45 -0.39
CA ARG A 25 -4.30 6.11 -0.93
C ARG A 25 -4.36 4.65 -1.37
N ILE A 26 -3.35 4.17 -2.09
CA ILE A 26 -3.30 2.80 -2.60
C ILE A 26 -3.25 1.79 -1.45
N LYS A 27 -2.40 2.03 -0.45
CA LYS A 27 -2.18 1.12 0.68
C LYS A 27 -3.33 1.13 1.68
N HIS A 28 -3.73 2.31 2.17
CA HIS A 28 -4.72 2.40 3.24
C HIS A 28 -6.16 2.16 2.78
N ARG A 29 -6.47 2.44 1.50
CA ARG A 29 -7.82 2.23 0.94
C ARG A 29 -7.99 0.89 0.24
N GLU A 30 -6.99 0.00 0.29
CA GLU A 30 -6.99 -1.31 -0.38
C GLU A 30 -8.27 -2.10 -0.15
N LYS A 31 -8.60 -2.33 1.12
CA LYS A 31 -9.80 -3.10 1.50
C LYS A 31 -11.08 -2.44 1.02
N GLU A 32 -11.14 -1.11 1.03
CA GLU A 32 -12.32 -0.33 0.65
C GLU A 32 -12.59 -0.46 -0.86
N TYR A 33 -11.59 -0.17 -1.69
CA TYR A 33 -11.79 -0.18 -3.14
C TYR A 33 -11.96 -1.58 -3.72
N LEU A 34 -11.40 -2.62 -3.08
CA LEU A 34 -11.64 -4.01 -3.45
C LEU A 34 -13.03 -4.47 -3.05
N THR A 35 -13.53 -4.03 -1.89
CA THR A 35 -14.92 -4.29 -1.48
C THR A 35 -15.90 -3.65 -2.45
N ILE A 36 -15.68 -2.39 -2.84
CA ILE A 36 -16.51 -1.69 -3.82
C ILE A 36 -16.50 -2.42 -5.17
N LEU A 37 -15.31 -2.83 -5.65
CA LEU A 37 -15.18 -3.57 -6.91
C LEU A 37 -15.90 -4.93 -6.84
N SER A 38 -15.78 -5.66 -5.74
CA SER A 38 -16.42 -6.97 -5.58
C SER A 38 -17.95 -6.87 -5.49
N LEU A 39 -18.47 -5.88 -4.76
CA LEU A 39 -19.91 -5.74 -4.51
C LEU A 39 -20.64 -5.03 -5.65
N LYS A 40 -20.11 -3.89 -6.11
CA LYS A 40 -20.78 -3.03 -7.10
C LYS A 40 -20.30 -3.28 -8.52
N ARG A 41 -19.19 -4.01 -8.71
CA ARG A 41 -18.51 -4.20 -10.01
C ARG A 41 -18.21 -2.88 -10.75
N SER A 42 -18.23 -1.76 -10.02
CA SER A 42 -17.88 -0.45 -10.55
C SER A 42 -16.37 -0.31 -10.55
N ARG A 43 -15.85 0.43 -11.54
CA ARG A 43 -14.43 0.78 -11.68
C ARG A 43 -14.21 2.30 -11.61
N GLU A 44 -15.28 3.07 -11.42
CA GLU A 44 -15.22 4.54 -11.49
C GLU A 44 -14.40 5.15 -10.36
N HIS A 45 -14.44 4.53 -9.17
CA HIS A 45 -13.72 4.97 -7.97
C HIS A 45 -12.20 4.90 -8.12
N PHE A 46 -11.67 4.11 -9.06
CA PHE A 46 -10.24 4.03 -9.31
C PHE A 46 -9.65 5.33 -9.83
N LYS A 47 -10.45 6.21 -10.46
CA LYS A 47 -9.99 7.52 -10.92
C LYS A 47 -9.49 8.38 -9.75
N ASP A 48 -10.17 8.32 -8.61
CA ASP A 48 -9.82 9.11 -7.43
C ASP A 48 -8.65 8.50 -6.65
N ILE A 49 -8.50 7.18 -6.70
CA ILE A 49 -7.41 6.46 -6.01
C ILE A 49 -6.09 6.70 -6.73
N PHE A 50 -6.07 6.49 -8.05
CA PHE A 50 -4.87 6.53 -8.89
C PHE A 50 -4.61 7.89 -9.53
N LYS A 51 -5.31 8.96 -9.10
CA LYS A 51 -4.99 10.32 -9.53
C LYS A 51 -3.59 10.69 -9.06
N CYS A 52 -2.72 11.15 -9.94
CA CYS A 52 -1.40 11.64 -9.58
C CYS A 52 -1.04 12.86 -10.44
N LEU A 53 -0.10 13.66 -9.98
CA LEU A 53 0.41 14.81 -10.74
C LEU A 53 1.42 14.38 -11.80
N TYR A 54 2.07 13.23 -11.64
CA TYR A 54 3.09 12.74 -12.56
C TYR A 54 2.64 12.69 -14.03
N ASP A 55 1.39 12.29 -14.28
CA ASP A 55 0.79 12.26 -15.62
C ASP A 55 0.69 13.65 -16.29
N THR A 56 0.85 14.73 -15.52
CA THR A 56 0.71 16.12 -15.98
C THR A 56 2.04 16.88 -16.07
N ILE A 57 3.15 16.26 -15.64
CA ILE A 57 4.47 16.88 -15.60
C ILE A 57 5.06 16.95 -17.01
N THR A 58 5.69 18.08 -17.36
CA THR A 58 6.35 18.26 -18.65
C THR A 58 7.80 17.79 -18.63
N ILE A 59 8.35 17.49 -19.81
CA ILE A 59 9.78 17.12 -19.97
C ILE A 59 10.69 18.22 -19.42
N GLU A 60 10.33 19.50 -19.59
CA GLU A 60 11.12 20.63 -19.08
C GLU A 60 11.24 20.61 -17.55
N GLN A 61 10.17 20.22 -16.86
CA GLN A 61 10.17 20.08 -15.40
C GLN A 61 10.99 18.86 -14.94
N LEU A 62 10.90 17.74 -15.68
CA LEU A 62 11.68 16.53 -15.38
C LEU A 62 13.20 16.75 -15.55
N ARG A 63 13.62 17.65 -16.45
CA ARG A 63 15.03 18.00 -16.64
C ARG A 63 15.69 18.68 -15.43
N LEU A 64 14.91 19.09 -14.44
CA LEU A 64 15.41 19.68 -13.20
C LEU A 64 15.92 18.65 -12.18
N LEU A 65 15.68 17.37 -12.44
CA LEU A 65 15.94 16.25 -11.53
C LEU A 65 17.19 15.47 -11.96
N SER A 66 17.82 14.79 -11.00
CA SER A 66 18.88 13.82 -11.28
C SER A 66 18.39 12.60 -12.07
N GLU A 67 19.33 11.92 -12.73
CA GLU A 67 19.05 10.67 -13.43
C GLU A 67 18.55 9.59 -12.46
N GLU A 68 19.11 9.52 -11.25
CA GLU A 68 18.70 8.56 -10.23
C GLU A 68 17.24 8.76 -9.80
N VAL A 69 16.83 10.01 -9.54
CA VAL A 69 15.44 10.34 -9.19
C VAL A 69 14.51 10.05 -10.35
N LEU A 70 14.89 10.37 -11.59
CA LEU A 70 14.07 10.06 -12.77
C LEU A 70 13.82 8.56 -12.91
N ILE A 71 14.84 7.72 -12.73
CA ILE A 71 14.71 6.26 -12.77
C ILE A 71 13.82 5.77 -11.63
N ALA A 72 13.98 6.32 -10.42
CA ALA A 72 13.15 5.93 -9.28
C ALA A 72 11.68 6.32 -9.47
N LEU A 73 11.41 7.51 -10.01
CA LEU A 73 10.07 7.98 -10.35
C LEU A 73 9.42 7.04 -11.38
N ASP A 74 10.09 6.77 -12.49
CA ASP A 74 9.58 5.90 -13.55
C ASP A 74 9.23 4.51 -13.01
N ASN A 75 10.11 3.93 -12.19
CA ASN A 75 9.87 2.63 -11.56
C ASN A 75 8.63 2.62 -10.65
N PHE A 76 8.45 3.67 -9.84
CA PHE A 76 7.30 3.78 -8.95
C PHE A 76 6.00 3.99 -9.74
N TYR A 77 5.94 5.00 -10.61
CA TYR A 77 4.72 5.34 -11.35
C TYR A 77 4.33 4.25 -12.36
N THR A 78 5.30 3.61 -13.02
CA THR A 78 5.04 2.45 -13.89
C THR A 78 4.40 1.30 -13.10
N LYS A 79 4.86 1.06 -11.87
CA LYS A 79 4.29 -0.02 -11.04
C LYS A 79 2.86 0.32 -10.60
N VAL A 80 2.61 1.58 -10.23
CA VAL A 80 1.26 2.07 -9.92
C VAL A 80 0.34 1.95 -11.14
N GLU A 81 0.82 2.31 -12.32
CA GLU A 81 0.05 2.19 -13.56
C GLU A 81 -0.29 0.74 -13.90
N LYS A 82 0.64 -0.20 -13.70
CA LYS A 82 0.37 -1.64 -13.87
C LYS A 82 -0.74 -2.13 -12.94
N LEU A 83 -0.74 -1.71 -11.68
CA LEU A 83 -1.81 -2.04 -10.74
C LEU A 83 -3.15 -1.42 -11.18
N LYS A 84 -3.15 -0.15 -11.56
CA LYS A 84 -4.34 0.54 -12.10
C LYS A 84 -4.89 -0.19 -13.32
N TRP A 85 -4.02 -0.59 -14.25
CA TRP A 85 -4.41 -1.33 -15.45
C TRP A 85 -5.02 -2.68 -15.08
N TYR A 86 -4.37 -3.42 -14.18
CA TYR A 86 -4.87 -4.70 -13.68
C TYR A 86 -6.27 -4.57 -13.07
N LEU A 87 -6.49 -3.61 -12.16
CA LEU A 87 -7.79 -3.40 -11.53
C LEU A 87 -8.90 -2.99 -12.51
N ASN A 88 -8.55 -2.28 -13.60
CA ASN A 88 -9.51 -1.89 -14.61
C ASN A 88 -9.88 -3.03 -15.57
N HIS A 89 -8.98 -3.97 -15.82
CA HIS A 89 -9.17 -4.99 -16.88
C HIS A 89 -9.23 -6.42 -16.36
N SER A 90 -8.96 -6.66 -15.07
CA SER A 90 -9.03 -7.99 -14.49
C SER A 90 -10.48 -8.47 -14.42
N GLU A 91 -10.64 -9.76 -14.72
CA GLU A 91 -11.85 -10.56 -14.56
C GLU A 91 -11.65 -11.65 -13.48
N ASP A 92 -10.59 -11.54 -12.69
CA ASP A 92 -10.23 -12.53 -11.68
C ASP A 92 -11.28 -12.65 -10.58
N MET A 93 -11.32 -13.82 -9.94
CA MET A 93 -12.15 -14.02 -8.76
C MET A 93 -11.71 -13.09 -7.62
N PRO A 94 -12.63 -12.60 -6.76
CA PRO A 94 -12.30 -11.66 -5.69
C PRO A 94 -11.19 -12.11 -4.73
N ALA A 95 -11.04 -13.42 -4.49
CA ALA A 95 -9.95 -13.96 -3.68
C ALA A 95 -8.59 -13.76 -4.36
N THR A 96 -8.44 -14.26 -5.60
CA THR A 96 -7.22 -14.10 -6.41
C THR A 96 -6.85 -12.63 -6.62
N MET A 97 -7.85 -11.78 -6.88
CA MET A 97 -7.64 -10.35 -7.04
C MET A 97 -7.08 -9.70 -5.77
N ARG A 98 -7.61 -10.06 -4.58
CA ARG A 98 -7.07 -9.56 -3.31
C ARG A 98 -5.61 -9.96 -3.13
N ASP A 99 -5.29 -11.24 -3.35
CA ASP A 99 -3.92 -11.73 -3.17
C ASP A 99 -2.93 -11.04 -4.12
N ASN A 100 -3.33 -10.88 -5.39
CA ASN A 100 -2.50 -10.19 -6.39
C ASN A 100 -2.34 -8.70 -6.06
N VAL A 101 -3.42 -8.02 -5.70
CA VAL A 101 -3.36 -6.60 -5.32
C VAL A 101 -2.48 -6.41 -4.09
N SER A 102 -2.63 -7.21 -3.04
CA SER A 102 -1.77 -7.14 -1.87
C SER A 102 -0.29 -7.36 -2.21
N LEU A 103 0.02 -8.27 -3.14
CA LEU A 103 1.39 -8.46 -3.64
C LEU A 103 1.89 -7.21 -4.39
N GLN A 104 1.08 -6.66 -5.30
CA GLN A 104 1.44 -5.46 -6.06
C GLN A 104 1.61 -4.24 -5.13
N VAL A 105 0.80 -4.10 -4.09
CA VAL A 105 0.89 -3.02 -3.09
C VAL A 105 2.21 -3.11 -2.32
N ARG A 106 2.64 -4.32 -1.92
CA ARG A 106 3.96 -4.52 -1.30
C ARG A 106 5.10 -4.15 -2.23
N ASP A 107 5.02 -4.52 -3.51
CA ASP A 107 6.04 -4.11 -4.47
C ASP A 107 6.04 -2.57 -4.67
N ILE A 108 4.86 -1.94 -4.71
CA ILE A 108 4.73 -0.47 -4.80
C ILE A 108 5.37 0.20 -3.57
N GLU A 109 5.16 -0.37 -2.37
CA GLU A 109 5.79 0.10 -1.14
C GLU A 109 7.32 0.11 -1.25
N THR A 110 7.93 -1.00 -1.68
CA THR A 110 9.39 -1.05 -1.89
C THR A 110 9.86 -0.02 -2.92
N LYS A 111 9.10 0.21 -4.00
CA LYS A 111 9.45 1.24 -5.00
C LYS A 111 9.29 2.66 -4.44
N TYR A 112 8.28 2.90 -3.61
CA TYR A 112 8.05 4.18 -2.95
C TYR A 112 9.15 4.49 -1.93
N GLU A 113 9.57 3.51 -1.13
CA GLU A 113 10.69 3.66 -0.18
C GLU A 113 11.98 4.03 -0.91
N MET A 114 12.27 3.32 -2.01
CA MET A 114 13.44 3.63 -2.85
C MET A 114 13.35 5.04 -3.46
N LEU A 115 12.19 5.43 -3.99
CA LEU A 115 11.97 6.79 -4.48
C LEU A 115 12.15 7.84 -3.39
N SER A 116 11.61 7.58 -2.20
CA SER A 116 11.71 8.50 -1.05
C SER A 116 13.17 8.70 -0.64
N LEU A 117 13.98 7.64 -0.63
CA LEU A 117 15.41 7.71 -0.36
C LEU A 117 16.14 8.63 -1.36
N TYR A 118 15.91 8.44 -2.66
CA TYR A 118 16.54 9.29 -3.69
C TYR A 118 16.07 10.74 -3.63
N LEU A 119 14.78 10.96 -3.40
CA LEU A 119 14.23 12.30 -3.24
C LEU A 119 14.85 13.03 -2.04
N ASN A 120 14.95 12.36 -0.89
CA ASN A 120 15.52 12.96 0.32
C ASN A 120 17.02 13.25 0.15
N ALA A 121 17.76 12.30 -0.43
CA ALA A 121 19.17 12.47 -0.74
C ALA A 121 19.40 13.65 -1.70
N GLU A 122 18.57 13.81 -2.73
CA GLU A 122 18.69 14.92 -3.67
C GLU A 122 18.27 16.26 -3.05
N MET A 123 17.37 16.29 -2.07
CA MET A 123 17.01 17.52 -1.36
C MET A 123 18.05 17.95 -0.31
N GLY A 124 18.99 17.07 0.03
CA GLY A 124 19.94 17.29 1.11
C GLY A 124 19.32 17.14 2.49
N ASP A 125 18.18 16.44 2.58
CA ASP A 125 17.56 16.04 3.84
C ASP A 125 18.32 14.81 4.36
N GLU A 126 19.56 15.02 4.82
CA GLU A 126 20.26 14.03 5.66
C GLU A 126 19.67 14.16 7.08
N ASP A 127 18.87 13.16 7.46
CA ASP A 127 18.39 12.85 8.81
C ASP A 127 17.40 13.82 9.48
N GLU A 128 16.14 13.79 9.03
CA GLU A 128 14.98 14.00 9.91
C GLU A 128 14.01 12.81 9.78
N GLU A 129 14.50 11.58 9.96
CA GLU A 129 13.61 10.50 10.38
C GLU A 129 13.20 10.78 11.82
N GLU A 130 12.07 11.50 12.00
CA GLU A 130 11.27 11.31 13.20
C GLU A 130 10.98 9.82 13.31
N SER A 131 11.69 9.16 14.22
CA SER A 131 11.44 7.79 14.62
C SER A 131 9.97 7.65 14.94
N ILE A 132 9.21 6.99 14.07
CA ILE A 132 7.89 6.50 14.42
C ILE A 132 8.15 5.39 15.44
N VAL A 133 8.18 5.77 16.72
CA VAL A 133 8.07 4.84 17.84
C VAL A 133 6.68 4.22 17.71
N VAL A 134 6.60 3.07 17.03
CA VAL A 134 5.45 2.20 17.16
C VAL A 134 5.55 1.64 18.58
N PRO A 135 4.62 1.94 19.50
CA PRO A 135 4.60 1.26 20.78
C PRO A 135 4.42 -0.22 20.45
N LEU A 136 5.45 -1.02 20.77
CA LEU A 136 5.37 -2.47 20.72
C LEU A 136 4.20 -2.86 21.61
N ALA A 137 3.11 -3.31 20.98
CA ALA A 137 1.91 -3.74 21.68
C ALA A 137 2.33 -4.71 22.79
N GLU A 138 2.01 -4.34 24.02
CA GLU A 138 2.16 -5.19 25.19
C GLU A 138 1.53 -6.55 24.89
N ASN A 139 2.25 -7.58 25.34
CA ASN A 139 1.81 -8.96 25.32
C ASN A 139 0.36 -9.04 25.81
N ILE A 140 -0.56 -9.35 24.92
CA ILE A 140 -1.85 -9.90 25.33
C ILE A 140 -1.53 -11.30 25.86
N GLU A 141 -1.41 -11.41 27.18
CA GLU A 141 -1.57 -12.68 27.87
C GLU A 141 -2.97 -13.18 27.54
N ILE A 142 -3.05 -14.13 26.62
CA ILE A 142 -4.24 -14.94 26.45
C ILE A 142 -4.28 -15.84 27.68
N GLU A 143 -5.04 -15.45 28.70
CA GLU A 143 -5.48 -16.37 29.74
C GLU A 143 -6.29 -17.48 29.05
N GLU A 144 -5.76 -18.69 29.05
CA GLU A 144 -6.49 -19.89 28.69
C GLU A 144 -7.65 -20.08 29.68
N SER A 145 -8.82 -19.54 29.34
CA SER A 145 -10.06 -19.87 30.04
C SER A 145 -10.46 -21.30 29.69
N GLN A 146 -10.08 -22.23 30.55
CA GLN A 146 -10.82 -23.42 30.98
C GLN A 146 -11.86 -23.94 29.98
N PHE A 147 -11.39 -24.76 29.02
CA PHE A 147 -12.22 -25.78 28.40
C PHE A 147 -12.43 -26.88 29.45
N ASP A 148 -13.54 -26.80 30.18
CA ASP A 148 -14.03 -27.94 30.97
C ASP A 148 -14.55 -29.01 30.00
N ASP A 149 -13.73 -30.04 29.82
CA ASP A 149 -14.14 -31.36 29.36
C ASP A 149 -15.17 -31.92 30.34
N ASN A 150 -16.45 -31.86 29.96
CA ASN A 150 -17.47 -32.67 30.61
C ASN A 150 -18.45 -33.21 29.56
N LEU A 151 -17.97 -34.17 28.77
CA LEU A 151 -18.83 -35.10 28.03
C LEU A 151 -18.76 -36.46 28.71
N THR A 152 -19.53 -36.62 29.78
CA THR A 152 -19.78 -37.93 30.39
C THR A 152 -20.72 -38.71 29.47
N LEU A 153 -20.20 -39.76 28.83
CA LEU A 153 -21.01 -40.82 28.21
C LEU A 153 -21.75 -41.56 29.34
N GLN A 154 -23.04 -41.32 29.49
CA GLN A 154 -23.92 -42.25 30.19
C GLN A 154 -24.49 -43.22 29.16
N GLU A 155 -23.98 -44.44 29.20
CA GLU A 155 -24.66 -45.62 28.67
C GLU A 155 -25.94 -45.81 29.49
N HIS A 156 -27.10 -45.60 28.86
CA HIS A 156 -28.37 -46.09 29.39
C HIS A 156 -28.67 -47.41 28.68
N GLU A 157 -28.44 -48.50 29.41
CA GLU A 157 -29.11 -49.78 29.21
C GLU A 157 -30.59 -49.57 29.55
N ASP A 158 -31.47 -49.71 28.56
CA ASP A 158 -32.89 -49.98 28.79
C ASP A 158 -33.13 -51.45 28.46
N GLU A 159 -33.14 -52.26 29.52
CA GLU A 159 -33.89 -53.51 29.59
C GLU A 159 -35.39 -53.17 29.47
N ASP A 160 -36.07 -53.71 28.47
CA ASP A 160 -37.53 -53.87 28.51
C ASP A 160 -37.86 -55.33 28.16
N ASP A 161 -38.03 -56.13 29.21
CA ASP A 161 -38.76 -57.40 29.21
C ASP A 161 -40.27 -57.12 29.33
N VAL A 162 -41.05 -57.48 28.31
CA VAL A 162 -42.43 -58.00 28.43
C VAL A 162 -42.70 -59.04 27.34
#